data_AF-A0A2K3LMQ4-F1
#
_entry.id   AF-A0A2K3LMQ4-F1
#
_cell.length_a   1.000
_cell.length_b   1.000
_cell.length_c   1.000
_cell.angle_alpha   90.00
_cell.angle_beta   90.00
_cell.angle_gamma   90.00
#
_symmetry.space_group_name_H-M   'P 1'
#
loop_
_entity.id
_entity.type
_entity.pdbx_description
1 polymer ?
#
loop_
_entity_poly.entity_id
_entity_poly.type
_entity_poly.pdbx_seq_one_letter_code
_entity_poly.pdbx_strand_id
1 'polypeptide(L)'
;MDIMAPSGPIKSSDGNQCDNTTLDTNGNEVPFQPAKKFLPAIQEILRRLENVIKDIEGAKIEDNGFCISVHFRQVHEKDYNILEEKVKSVIGKNPLFCLTEGKK
;
A
#
# COMPACT_ATOMS: atom_id res chain seq x y z
N MET A 1 -1.38 5.26 -10.02
CA MET A 1 -0.22 5.23 -9.10
C MET A 1 -0.56 4.19 -8.07
N ASP A 2 0.32 3.23 -7.84
CA ASP A 2 0.04 2.08 -6.99
C ASP A 2 0.97 2.12 -5.78
N ILE A 3 0.37 2.02 -4.60
CA ILE A 3 1.05 2.07 -3.31
C ILE A 3 1.05 0.65 -2.76
N MET A 4 2.24 0.11 -2.59
CA MET A 4 2.43 -1.25 -2.10
C MET A 4 3.09 -1.24 -0.73
N ALA A 5 2.66 -2.16 0.13
CA ALA A 5 3.36 -2.47 1.38
C ALA A 5 4.79 -2.96 1.08
N PRO A 6 5.75 -2.75 1.99
CA PRO A 6 7.12 -3.18 1.76
C PRO A 6 7.18 -4.69 1.65
N SER A 7 7.51 -5.20 0.46
CA SER A 7 8.06 -6.54 0.33
C SER A 7 9.50 -6.48 0.85
N GLY A 8 9.69 -6.68 2.15
CA GLY A 8 11.05 -6.88 2.67
C GLY A 8 11.76 -8.00 1.89
N PRO A 9 13.10 -7.96 1.73
CA PRO A 9 13.81 -9.08 1.13
C PRO A 9 13.53 -10.30 2.01
N ILE A 10 12.82 -11.28 1.47
CA ILE A 10 12.87 -12.64 1.99
C ILE A 10 14.32 -13.03 1.82
N LYS A 11 15.10 -12.97 2.90
CA LYS A 11 16.44 -13.56 2.92
C LYS A 11 16.22 -15.05 2.74
N SER A 12 16.31 -15.52 1.50
CA SER A 12 16.51 -16.92 1.19
C SER A 12 17.90 -17.28 1.70
N SER A 13 17.96 -17.67 2.96
CA SER A 13 19.10 -18.38 3.51
C SER A 13 18.81 -19.86 3.31
N ASP A 14 19.46 -20.41 2.29
CA ASP A 14 19.94 -21.79 2.17
C ASP A 14 19.24 -22.87 3.01
N GLY A 15 18.52 -23.77 2.32
CA GLY A 15 18.34 -25.16 2.73
C GLY A 15 17.45 -25.47 3.96
N ASN A 16 16.30 -26.09 3.67
CA ASN A 16 15.43 -26.93 4.52
C ASN A 16 14.17 -26.29 5.12
N GLN A 17 13.03 -26.81 4.65
CA GLN A 17 11.66 -26.77 5.19
C GLN A 17 11.13 -25.40 5.62
N CYS A 18 10.30 -24.81 4.75
CA CYS A 18 9.45 -23.67 5.07
C CYS A 18 8.16 -24.14 5.75
N ASP A 19 8.24 -24.44 7.02
CA ASP A 19 7.05 -24.63 7.85
C ASP A 19 6.47 -23.24 8.16
N ASN A 20 5.58 -22.75 7.30
CA ASN A 20 4.92 -21.44 7.38
C ASN A 20 3.85 -21.37 8.49
N THR A 21 4.03 -22.05 9.61
CA THR A 21 3.02 -22.18 10.66
C THR A 21 3.38 -21.29 11.84
N THR A 22 2.79 -20.10 11.90
CA THR A 22 2.76 -19.32 13.14
C THR A 22 1.54 -19.79 13.93
N LEU A 23 1.78 -20.48 15.04
CA LEU A 23 0.73 -20.93 15.96
C LEU A 23 0.19 -19.73 16.74
N ASP A 24 -1.14 -19.56 16.79
CA ASP A 24 -1.75 -18.62 17.73
C ASP A 24 -1.63 -19.12 19.18
N THR A 25 -1.94 -18.27 20.16
CA THR A 25 -1.91 -18.61 21.60
C THR A 25 -2.74 -19.86 21.97
N ASN A 26 -3.67 -20.27 21.10
CA ASN A 26 -4.52 -21.46 21.24
C ASN A 26 -4.10 -22.64 20.32
N GLY A 27 -2.95 -22.58 19.65
CA GLY A 27 -2.39 -23.70 18.91
C GLY A 27 -2.99 -23.99 17.53
N ASN A 28 -3.73 -23.05 16.91
CA ASN A 28 -4.24 -23.24 15.55
C ASN A 28 -3.21 -22.76 14.52
N GLU A 29 -3.12 -23.49 13.41
CA GLU A 29 -2.28 -23.14 12.27
C GLU A 29 -2.83 -21.89 11.58
N VAL A 30 -2.29 -20.71 11.91
CA VAL A 30 -2.65 -19.48 11.21
C VAL A 30 -1.67 -19.32 10.05
N PRO A 31 -2.14 -19.17 8.79
CA PRO A 31 -1.25 -18.89 7.69
C PRO A 31 -0.43 -17.64 8.03
N PHE A 32 0.90 -17.72 7.87
CA PHE A 32 1.79 -16.59 8.07
C PHE A 32 1.33 -15.44 7.15
N GLN A 33 0.66 -14.45 7.74
CA GLN A 33 0.12 -13.30 7.04
C GLN A 33 0.90 -12.05 7.46
N PRO A 34 2.17 -11.91 7.03
CA PRO A 34 2.96 -10.72 7.32
C PRO A 34 2.24 -9.45 6.83
N ALA A 35 1.44 -9.57 5.78
CA ALA A 35 0.58 -8.51 5.26
C ALA A 35 -0.46 -7.98 6.27
N LYS A 36 -0.97 -8.81 7.20
CA LYS A 36 -1.87 -8.35 8.28
C LYS A 36 -1.22 -7.34 9.21
N LYS A 37 0.10 -7.39 9.39
CA LYS A 37 0.84 -6.42 10.21
C LYS A 37 0.85 -5.03 9.57
N PHE A 38 0.69 -4.95 8.26
CA PHE A 38 0.69 -3.69 7.52
C PHE A 38 -0.71 -3.12 7.27
N LEU A 39 -1.78 -3.90 7.50
CA LEU A 39 -3.17 -3.43 7.41
C LEU A 39 -3.44 -2.11 8.16
N PRO A 40 -3.06 -1.93 9.43
CA PRO A 40 -3.30 -0.66 10.12
C PRO A 40 -2.60 0.53 9.43
N ALA A 41 -1.40 0.30 8.88
CA ALA A 41 -0.67 1.33 8.16
C ALA A 41 -1.24 1.60 6.75
N ILE A 42 -1.75 0.57 6.07
CA ILE A 42 -2.49 0.70 4.80
C ILE A 42 -3.76 1.54 5.03
N GLN A 43 -4.54 1.24 6.06
CA GLN A 43 -5.77 1.97 6.40
C GLN A 43 -5.49 3.44 6.77
N GLU A 44 -4.42 3.70 7.51
CA GLU A 44 -3.94 5.06 7.81
C GLU A 44 -3.61 5.83 6.51
N ILE A 45 -2.89 5.20 5.58
CA ILE A 45 -2.52 5.80 4.29
C ILE A 45 -3.77 6.02 3.44
N LEU A 46 -4.67 5.04 3.35
CA LEU A 46 -5.93 5.12 2.60
C LEU A 46 -6.73 6.34 3.05
N ARG A 47 -6.97 6.47 4.36
CA ARG A 47 -7.72 7.60 4.94
C ARG A 47 -7.06 8.94 4.67
N ARG A 48 -5.73 9.01 4.71
CA ARG A 48 -4.97 10.23 4.38
C ARG A 48 -5.10 10.58 2.91
N LEU A 49 -4.99 9.58 2.02
CA LEU A 49 -5.15 9.75 0.58
C LEU A 49 -6.56 10.24 0.25
N GLU A 50 -7.60 9.58 0.77
CA GLU A 50 -8.99 10.00 0.56
C GLU A 50 -9.21 11.46 0.94
N ASN A 51 -8.66 11.92 2.07
CA ASN A 51 -8.77 13.31 2.47
C ASN A 51 -8.07 14.28 1.52
N VAL A 52 -6.86 13.95 1.03
CA VAL A 52 -6.11 14.87 0.15
C VAL A 52 -6.63 14.86 -1.29
N ILE A 53 -7.16 13.73 -1.77
CA ILE A 53 -7.71 13.62 -3.12
C ILE A 53 -9.16 14.10 -3.22
N LYS A 54 -9.86 14.27 -2.09
CA LYS A 54 -11.25 14.75 -2.06
C LYS A 54 -11.42 16.11 -2.73
N ASP A 55 -10.38 16.94 -2.69
CA ASP A 55 -10.36 18.25 -3.35
C ASP A 55 -10.05 18.17 -4.86
N ILE A 56 -9.72 16.98 -5.39
CA ILE A 56 -9.30 16.77 -6.78
C ILE A 56 -10.42 16.04 -7.52
N GLU A 57 -11.08 16.77 -8.42
CA GLU A 57 -12.14 16.21 -9.24
C GLU A 57 -11.59 15.12 -10.19
N GLY A 58 -12.26 13.98 -10.23
CA GLY A 58 -11.89 12.85 -11.09
C GLY A 58 -10.82 11.89 -10.52
N ALA A 59 -10.26 12.18 -9.34
CA ALA A 59 -9.37 11.25 -8.66
C ALA A 59 -10.18 10.14 -7.96
N LYS A 60 -9.76 8.88 -8.11
CA LYS A 60 -10.37 7.75 -7.41
C LYS A 60 -9.30 6.91 -6.72
N ILE A 61 -9.65 6.34 -5.58
CA ILE A 61 -8.80 5.38 -4.87
C ILE A 61 -9.53 4.04 -4.81
N GLU A 62 -8.79 2.97 -5.08
CA GLU A 62 -9.21 1.60 -4.84
C GLU A 62 -8.34 0.96 -3.76
N ASP A 63 -9.00 0.31 -2.81
CA ASP A 63 -8.36 -0.50 -1.77
C ASP A 63 -8.45 -1.98 -2.18
N ASN A 64 -7.32 -2.59 -2.50
CA ASN A 64 -7.22 -4.02 -2.80
C ASN A 64 -6.86 -4.84 -1.54
N GLY A 65 -7.02 -4.24 -0.34
CA GLY A 65 -6.71 -4.83 0.96
C GLY A 65 -5.21 -4.88 1.30
N PHE A 66 -4.35 -5.08 0.30
CA PHE A 66 -2.89 -5.11 0.47
C PHE A 66 -2.16 -3.96 -0.23
N CYS A 67 -2.79 -3.39 -1.26
CA CYS A 67 -2.26 -2.32 -2.08
C CYS A 67 -3.37 -1.28 -2.30
N ILE A 68 -2.95 -0.03 -2.48
CA ILE A 68 -3.86 1.08 -2.77
C ILE A 68 -3.56 1.58 -4.18
N SER A 69 -4.56 1.62 -5.04
CA SER A 69 -4.44 2.10 -6.42
C SER A 69 -5.12 3.45 -6.57
N VAL A 70 -4.34 4.48 -6.93
CA VAL A 70 -4.82 5.82 -7.22
C VAL A 70 -5.01 5.97 -8.73
N HIS A 71 -6.27 6.11 -9.14
CA HIS A 71 -6.69 6.36 -10.51
C HIS A 71 -6.76 7.85 -10.78
N PHE A 72 -6.03 8.28 -11.81
CA PHE A 72 -5.95 9.68 -12.24
C PHE A 72 -6.43 9.90 -13.68
N ARG A 73 -7.03 8.88 -14.31
CA ARG A 73 -7.45 8.93 -15.73
C ARG A 73 -8.48 10.02 -16.02
N GLN A 74 -9.34 10.33 -15.05
CA GLN A 74 -10.39 11.34 -15.16
C GLN A 74 -9.99 12.67 -14.52
N VAL A 75 -8.75 12.79 -14.04
CA VAL A 75 -8.23 14.02 -13.41
C VAL A 75 -7.79 14.99 -14.50
N HIS A 76 -8.06 16.26 -14.29
CA HIS A 76 -7.65 17.31 -15.21
C HIS A 76 -6.11 17.42 -15.23
N GLU A 77 -5.50 17.64 -16.40
CA GLU A 77 -4.02 17.64 -16.54
C GLU A 77 -3.33 18.68 -15.64
N LYS A 78 -4.01 19.80 -15.39
CA LYS A 78 -3.54 20.86 -14.47
C LYS A 78 -3.46 20.39 -13.02
N ASP A 79 -4.39 19.53 -12.61
CA ASP A 79 -4.50 19.02 -11.25
C ASP A 79 -3.70 17.72 -11.06
N TYR A 80 -3.26 17.09 -12.14
CA TYR A 80 -2.44 15.88 -12.09
C TYR A 80 -1.13 16.10 -11.30
N ASN A 81 -0.42 17.21 -11.54
CA ASN A 81 0.80 17.50 -10.77
C ASN A 81 0.50 17.67 -9.28
N ILE A 82 -0.63 18.31 -8.95
CA ILE A 82 -1.07 18.51 -7.56
C ILE A 82 -1.41 17.17 -6.91
N LEU A 83 -2.11 16.29 -7.63
CA LEU A 83 -2.41 14.94 -7.18
C LEU A 83 -1.13 14.15 -6.91
N GLU A 84 -0.18 14.18 -7.84
CA GLU A 84 1.10 13.49 -7.72
C GLU A 84 1.87 13.96 -6.48
N GLU A 85 2.02 15.27 -6.28
CA GLU A 85 2.70 15.82 -5.11
C GLU A 85 1.99 15.46 -3.80
N LYS A 86 0.66 15.51 -3.76
CA LYS A 86 -0.12 15.10 -2.58
C LYS A 86 0.10 13.62 -2.25
N VAL A 87 0.05 12.74 -3.25
CA VAL A 87 0.31 11.29 -3.07
C VAL A 87 1.74 11.05 -2.59
N LYS A 88 2.74 11.68 -3.23
CA LYS A 88 4.15 11.59 -2.83
C LYS A 88 4.37 12.11 -1.40
N SER A 89 3.69 13.18 -0.99
CA SER A 89 3.76 13.73 0.37
C SER A 89 3.18 12.78 1.44
N VAL A 90 2.08 12.08 1.13
CA VAL A 90 1.50 11.07 2.04
C VAL A 90 2.43 9.87 2.21
N ILE A 91 3.04 9.40 1.12
CA ILE A 91 3.96 8.26 1.14
C ILE A 91 5.33 8.62 1.72
N GLY A 92 5.85 9.82 1.47
CA GLY A 92 7.11 10.30 2.05
C GLY A 92 7.11 10.33 3.58
N LYS A 93 5.93 10.41 4.21
CA LYS A 93 5.77 10.30 5.68
C LYS A 93 5.81 8.85 6.18
N ASN A 94 5.70 7.87 5.29
CA ASN A 94 5.66 6.44 5.59
C ASN A 94 6.69 5.69 4.73
N PRO A 95 7.97 5.68 5.11
CA PRO A 95 9.05 5.07 4.31
C PRO A 95 8.92 3.54 4.15
N LEU A 96 7.97 2.94 4.85
CA LEU A 96 7.60 1.54 4.69
C LEU A 96 6.92 1.30 3.34
N PHE A 97 6.16 2.25 2.80
CA PHE A 97 5.34 2.01 1.60
C PHE A 97 6.04 2.51 0.35
N CYS A 98 6.02 1.69 -0.70
CA CYS A 98 6.60 2.04 -1.99
C CYS A 98 5.50 2.58 -2.90
N LEU A 99 5.73 3.79 -3.45
CA LEU A 99 4.93 4.33 -4.54
C LEU A 99 5.49 3.82 -5.87
N THR A 100 4.66 3.20 -6.68
CA THR A 100 4.97 2.82 -8.05
C THR A 100 4.09 3.61 -9.01
N GLU A 101 4.71 4.16 -10.04
CA GLU A 101 4.03 4.94 -11.07
C GLU A 101 3.85 4.03 -12.29
N GLY A 102 2.59 3.77 -12.67
CA GLY A 102 2.28 3.11 -13.94
C GLY A 102 2.66 4.02 -15.12
N LYS A 103 2.95 3.43 -16.29
CA LYS A 103 3.19 4.22 -17.51
C LYS A 103 1.92 5.01 -17.86
N LYS A 104 2.11 6.31 -18.12
CA LYS A 104 1.08 7.29 -18.45
C LYS A 104 0.46 7.02 -19.81
#